data_AF-A0A935G035-F1
#
_entry.id   AF-A0A935G035-F1
#
_cell.length_a   1.000
_cell.length_b   1.000
_cell.length_c   1.000
_cell.angle_alpha   90.00
_cell.angle_beta   90.00
_cell.angle_gamma   90.00
#
_symmetry.space_group_name_H-M   'P 1'
#
loop_
_entity.id
_entity.type
_entity.pdbx_description
1 polymer ?
#
loop_
_entity_poly.entity_id
_entity_poly.type
_entity_poly.pdbx_seq_one_letter_code
_entity_poly.pdbx_strand_id
1 'polypeptide(L)'
;MSPVRRRWHLWLGLAVAVLLAAACGRIEAPQREGALVVAAFPEPGAIVLPDGTHAHGIAYDYLDGFARQLGVPMRFITVESFEELELLVREGRVHIGAFINSTPAPKGVIFSKTLASMPLWVVQHADNVGPHAISDLPGRTVHVAYGSPAAAALQAMRAEQQPVIMEVRDTNQQDLLRLVANRQVDYAAVDELNMRVAANFQPDLQPVVRLFGKREFAFAFPEDIDPVLYEAMEKYIDEASANGTTQRLYDTYYGHIQRIGPALADAFLADVKTLLPRLRVHFQRAQERTGLDWRLVAALAYQESKWDATATSFTSVRGLMMLTEDTADLLNVSNRLDAGESIRGGADYLLYLMGQLPESVVLPDRLYMALAAYNLGMGHLKGARAIALSEGKNADVWVELKQVLPLLSKPEYYQRLKSGRARGGEAVILVENVRNLFGMLSRIEPPYEGPLANPEISVGRTMVATIQPSTAPPPTETLPASLRQGTRWMLPTVGDLRLPGVRTLPNLGMGANAGEVKPTPTRN
;
A
#
# COMPACT_ATOMS: atom_id res chain seq x y z
N MET A 1 -48.05 11.24 -13.13
CA MET A 1 -46.78 11.81 -12.61
C MET A 1 -46.92 13.32 -12.58
N SER A 2 -46.71 13.97 -11.43
CA SER A 2 -47.07 15.39 -11.24
C SER A 2 -46.10 16.34 -11.95
N PRO A 3 -46.58 17.50 -12.47
CA PRO A 3 -45.79 18.48 -13.21
C PRO A 3 -44.65 19.14 -12.39
N VAL A 4 -44.63 18.92 -11.07
CA VAL A 4 -43.57 19.40 -10.17
C VAL A 4 -42.27 18.61 -10.35
N ARG A 5 -42.32 17.29 -10.60
CA ARG A 5 -41.10 16.48 -10.81
C ARG A 5 -40.36 16.82 -12.10
N ARG A 6 -41.08 17.27 -13.14
CA ARG A 6 -40.48 17.60 -14.45
C ARG A 6 -39.62 18.87 -14.41
N ARG A 7 -39.96 19.82 -13.53
CA ARG A 7 -39.14 21.03 -13.30
C ARG A 7 -37.87 20.72 -12.52
N TRP A 8 -37.92 19.84 -11.52
CA TRP A 8 -36.72 19.43 -10.76
C TRP A 8 -35.68 18.71 -11.63
N HIS A 9 -36.10 17.86 -12.57
CA HIS A 9 -35.16 17.22 -13.50
C HIS A 9 -34.55 18.19 -14.53
N LEU A 10 -35.25 19.26 -14.91
CA LEU A 10 -34.71 20.31 -15.78
C LEU A 10 -33.68 21.20 -15.07
N TRP A 11 -33.89 21.52 -13.79
CA TRP A 11 -32.91 22.28 -12.99
C TRP A 11 -31.69 21.43 -12.59
N LEU A 12 -31.87 20.13 -12.28
CA LEU A 12 -30.74 19.22 -12.06
C LEU A 12 -29.92 19.00 -13.33
N GLY A 13 -30.59 18.86 -14.49
CA GLY A 13 -29.92 18.73 -15.79
C GLY A 13 -29.14 19.99 -16.18
N LEU A 14 -29.66 21.18 -15.86
CA LEU A 14 -28.96 22.44 -16.12
C LEU A 14 -27.78 22.66 -15.17
N ALA A 15 -27.90 22.27 -13.88
CA ALA A 15 -26.82 22.38 -12.91
C ALA A 15 -25.66 21.41 -13.20
N VAL A 16 -25.97 20.18 -13.65
CA VAL A 16 -24.95 19.21 -14.10
C VAL A 16 -24.30 19.67 -15.41
N ALA A 17 -25.05 20.28 -16.33
CA ALA A 17 -24.48 20.84 -17.57
C ALA A 17 -23.59 22.07 -17.32
N VAL A 18 -23.90 22.91 -16.32
CA VAL A 18 -23.06 24.07 -15.94
C VAL A 18 -21.81 23.64 -15.16
N LEU A 19 -21.87 22.57 -14.36
CA LEU A 19 -20.69 21.97 -13.71
C LEU A 19 -19.78 21.22 -14.70
N LEU A 20 -20.34 20.62 -15.76
CA LEU A 20 -19.55 20.02 -16.84
C LEU A 20 -19.00 21.05 -17.83
N ALA A 21 -19.64 22.20 -17.99
CA ALA A 21 -19.17 23.27 -18.87
C ALA A 21 -18.04 24.14 -18.27
N ALA A 22 -17.83 24.10 -16.95
CA ALA A 22 -16.71 24.77 -16.28
C ALA A 22 -15.44 23.89 -16.18
N ALA A 23 -15.46 22.64 -16.66
CA ALA A 23 -14.40 21.65 -16.48
C ALA A 23 -13.61 21.31 -17.76
N CYS A 24 -13.67 22.15 -18.79
CA CYS A 24 -13.00 21.93 -20.09
C CYS A 24 -11.66 22.69 -20.27
N GLY A 25 -11.10 23.29 -19.22
CA GLY A 25 -9.86 24.07 -19.28
C GLY A 25 -8.73 23.50 -18.41
N ARG A 26 -7.49 23.79 -18.82
CA ARG A 26 -6.29 23.64 -17.97
C ARG A 26 -6.44 24.49 -16.71
N ILE A 27 -6.03 23.97 -15.56
CA ILE A 27 -6.11 24.72 -14.29
C ILE A 27 -4.98 25.75 -14.17
N GLU A 28 -5.25 26.85 -13.46
CA GLU A 28 -4.24 27.89 -13.19
C GLU A 28 -3.28 27.47 -12.08
N ALA A 29 -2.23 28.25 -11.81
CA ALA A 29 -1.32 27.99 -10.69
C ALA A 29 -2.06 27.91 -9.33
N PRO A 30 -1.56 27.16 -8.34
CA PRO A 30 -2.29 26.86 -7.09
C PRO A 30 -2.81 28.09 -6.34
N GLN A 31 -2.06 29.20 -6.37
CA GLN A 31 -2.46 30.45 -5.69
C GLN A 31 -3.67 31.12 -6.34
N ARG A 32 -3.85 30.96 -7.66
CA ARG A 32 -4.99 31.50 -8.40
C ARG A 32 -6.19 30.55 -8.38
N GLU A 33 -5.91 29.25 -8.47
CA GLU A 33 -6.90 28.19 -8.31
C GLU A 33 -7.45 28.12 -6.87
N GLY A 34 -6.68 28.64 -5.90
CA GLY A 34 -7.01 28.62 -4.47
C GLY A 34 -6.74 27.27 -3.79
N ALA A 35 -6.14 26.31 -4.49
CA ALA A 35 -5.75 25.01 -3.96
C ALA A 35 -4.68 24.32 -4.81
N LEU A 36 -3.84 23.49 -4.18
CA LEU A 36 -3.00 22.52 -4.87
C LEU A 36 -3.84 21.29 -5.25
N VAL A 37 -4.27 21.23 -6.50
CA VAL A 37 -4.99 20.08 -7.08
C VAL A 37 -4.02 18.95 -7.44
N VAL A 38 -4.20 17.79 -6.81
CA VAL A 38 -3.38 16.59 -6.96
C VAL A 38 -4.27 15.42 -7.37
N ALA A 39 -3.79 14.53 -8.24
CA ALA A 39 -4.43 13.24 -8.48
C ALA A 39 -3.49 12.06 -8.17
N ALA A 40 -4.08 10.92 -7.75
CA ALA A 40 -3.35 9.68 -7.54
C ALA A 40 -4.23 8.46 -7.84
N PHE A 41 -3.60 7.40 -8.35
CA PHE A 41 -4.21 6.08 -8.50
C PHE A 41 -4.05 5.28 -7.19
N PRO A 42 -5.09 4.54 -6.73
CA PRO A 42 -5.00 3.71 -5.53
C PRO A 42 -3.98 2.57 -5.68
N GLU A 43 -2.89 2.66 -4.94
CA GLU A 43 -1.88 1.59 -4.82
C GLU A 43 -1.54 1.37 -3.34
N PRO A 44 -0.92 0.22 -2.99
CA PRO A 44 -0.39 0.06 -1.65
C PRO A 44 0.53 1.24 -1.28
N GLY A 45 0.07 2.15 -0.41
CA GLY A 45 0.81 3.37 -0.02
C GLY A 45 0.25 4.71 -0.53
N ALA A 46 -0.73 4.73 -1.43
CA ALA A 46 -1.57 5.90 -1.72
C ALA A 46 -2.99 5.57 -1.22
N ILE A 47 -3.39 6.17 -0.10
CA ILE A 47 -4.60 5.81 0.63
C ILE A 47 -5.72 6.76 0.21
N VAL A 48 -6.84 6.21 -0.22
CA VAL A 48 -8.04 6.99 -0.47
C VAL A 48 -9.20 6.28 0.21
N LEU A 49 -9.88 6.98 1.13
CA LEU A 49 -11.12 6.47 1.72
C LEU A 49 -12.20 6.27 0.65
N PRO A 50 -13.01 5.20 0.73
CA PRO A 50 -14.15 4.98 -0.16
C PRO A 50 -15.18 6.11 -0.18
N ASP A 51 -15.22 6.96 0.85
CA ASP A 51 -16.14 8.11 0.96
C ASP A 51 -15.54 9.44 0.45
N GLY A 52 -14.29 9.44 -0.03
CA GLY A 52 -13.62 10.63 -0.57
C GLY A 52 -13.31 11.73 0.45
N THR A 53 -13.50 11.49 1.77
CA THR A 53 -13.39 12.57 2.76
C THR A 53 -12.00 12.72 3.37
N HIS A 54 -11.18 11.67 3.39
CA HIS A 54 -9.77 11.76 3.79
C HIS A 54 -8.91 10.82 2.94
N ALA A 55 -7.97 11.39 2.19
CA ALA A 55 -6.87 10.64 1.61
C ALA A 55 -5.69 10.66 2.60
N HIS A 56 -4.94 9.56 2.66
CA HIS A 56 -3.72 9.41 3.46
C HIS A 56 -2.66 8.74 2.56
N GLY A 57 -1.48 8.38 3.05
CA GLY A 57 -0.50 7.67 2.23
C GLY A 57 0.70 8.56 1.94
N ILE A 58 1.81 7.95 1.53
CA ILE A 58 3.06 8.68 1.37
C ILE A 58 2.92 9.84 0.38
N ALA A 59 2.23 9.66 -0.76
CA ALA A 59 2.00 10.77 -1.67
C ALA A 59 1.15 11.88 -1.06
N TYR A 60 0.08 11.51 -0.36
CA TYR A 60 -0.81 12.48 0.27
C TYR A 60 -0.07 13.30 1.32
N ASP A 61 0.57 12.65 2.29
CA ASP A 61 1.25 13.34 3.40
C ASP A 61 2.43 14.19 2.90
N TYR A 62 3.14 13.69 1.87
CA TYR A 62 4.24 14.43 1.26
C TYR A 62 3.72 15.70 0.57
N LEU A 63 2.63 15.58 -0.20
CA LEU A 63 2.02 16.70 -0.94
C LEU A 63 1.19 17.64 -0.05
N ASP A 64 0.64 17.17 1.07
CA ASP A 64 0.02 18.02 2.08
C ASP A 64 1.06 18.92 2.75
N GLY A 65 2.23 18.36 3.08
CA GLY A 65 3.37 19.15 3.57
C GLY A 65 3.81 20.21 2.55
N PHE A 66 3.84 19.86 1.25
CA PHE A 66 4.13 20.80 0.18
C PHE A 66 3.07 21.90 0.06
N ALA A 67 1.79 21.55 0.08
CA ALA A 67 0.68 22.50 0.00
C ALA A 67 0.72 23.52 1.16
N ARG A 68 1.04 23.05 2.38
CA ARG A 68 1.26 23.93 3.54
C ARG A 68 2.43 24.89 3.33
N GLN A 69 3.53 24.45 2.72
CA GLN A 69 4.66 25.31 2.38
C GLN A 69 4.30 26.35 1.31
N LEU A 70 3.40 26.01 0.39
CA LEU A 70 2.84 26.96 -0.59
C LEU A 70 1.79 27.91 0.02
N GLY A 71 1.29 27.63 1.22
CA GLY A 71 0.25 28.41 1.88
C GLY A 71 -1.14 28.23 1.28
N VAL A 72 -1.41 27.11 0.60
CA VAL A 72 -2.70 26.79 -0.02
C VAL A 72 -3.24 25.45 0.49
N PRO A 73 -4.57 25.24 0.54
CA PRO A 73 -5.12 23.92 0.83
C PRO A 73 -4.82 22.93 -0.30
N MET A 74 -4.80 21.64 0.00
CA MET A 74 -4.70 20.58 -1.00
C MET A 74 -6.09 20.07 -1.39
N ARG A 75 -6.33 19.89 -2.70
CA ARG A 75 -7.49 19.16 -3.24
C ARG A 75 -7.00 17.87 -3.87
N PHE A 76 -7.26 16.74 -3.20
CA PHE A 76 -6.79 15.43 -3.63
C PHE A 76 -7.89 14.69 -4.40
N ILE A 77 -7.54 14.18 -5.59
CA ILE A 77 -8.43 13.47 -6.52
C ILE A 77 -7.94 12.03 -6.65
N THR A 78 -8.88 11.10 -6.68
CA THR A 78 -8.59 9.69 -6.90
C THR A 78 -9.11 9.27 -8.24
N VAL A 79 -8.27 8.56 -8.98
CA VAL A 79 -8.58 8.06 -10.33
C VAL A 79 -8.66 6.55 -10.34
N GLU A 80 -9.35 6.00 -11.32
CA GLU A 80 -9.61 4.56 -11.43
C GLU A 80 -8.54 3.82 -12.24
N SER A 81 -7.64 4.54 -12.93
CA SER A 81 -6.54 3.94 -13.67
C SER A 81 -5.31 4.85 -13.83
N PHE A 82 -4.17 4.25 -14.18
CA PHE A 82 -2.97 5.01 -14.55
C PHE A 82 -3.17 5.84 -15.82
N GLU A 83 -3.96 5.35 -16.77
CA GLU A 83 -4.29 6.06 -18.01
C GLU A 83 -5.11 7.32 -17.73
N GLU A 84 -6.07 7.25 -16.79
CA GLU A 84 -6.81 8.43 -16.35
C GLU A 84 -5.87 9.43 -15.65
N LEU A 85 -4.98 8.93 -14.78
CA LEU A 85 -3.99 9.77 -14.10
C LEU A 85 -3.09 10.52 -15.08
N GLU A 86 -2.53 9.79 -16.04
CA GLU A 86 -1.66 10.33 -17.10
C GLU A 86 -2.41 11.37 -17.92
N LEU A 87 -3.66 11.09 -18.30
CA LEU A 87 -4.48 12.03 -19.06
C LEU A 87 -4.70 13.33 -18.30
N LEU A 88 -5.08 13.26 -17.02
CA LEU A 88 -5.32 14.45 -16.19
C LEU A 88 -4.05 15.29 -16.03
N VAL A 89 -2.89 14.66 -15.84
CA VAL A 89 -1.60 15.37 -15.73
C VAL A 89 -1.24 16.01 -17.06
N ARG A 90 -1.26 15.25 -18.15
CA ARG A 90 -0.86 15.72 -19.49
C ARG A 90 -1.73 16.87 -20.00
N GLU A 91 -3.04 16.84 -19.71
CA GLU A 91 -3.97 17.92 -20.06
C GLU A 91 -3.89 19.12 -19.11
N GLY A 92 -3.07 19.03 -18.05
CA GLY A 92 -2.97 20.06 -17.01
C GLY A 92 -4.30 20.30 -16.29
N ARG A 93 -5.09 19.24 -16.09
CA ARG A 93 -6.34 19.25 -15.30
C ARG A 93 -6.08 19.06 -13.81
N VAL A 94 -4.85 18.67 -13.46
CA VAL A 94 -4.28 18.64 -12.11
C VAL A 94 -2.87 19.23 -12.16
N HIS A 95 -2.37 19.73 -11.03
CA HIS A 95 -1.02 20.26 -10.96
C HIS A 95 0.00 19.13 -10.87
N ILE A 96 -0.36 18.06 -10.14
CA ILE A 96 0.54 16.98 -9.77
C ILE A 96 -0.19 15.64 -9.86
N GLY A 97 0.40 14.68 -10.56
CA GLY A 97 0.05 13.27 -10.47
C GLY A 97 1.03 12.51 -9.58
N ALA A 98 0.55 11.76 -8.61
CA ALA A 98 1.42 10.94 -7.76
C ALA A 98 1.61 9.54 -8.33
N PHE A 99 2.85 9.05 -8.31
CA PHE A 99 3.21 7.66 -8.60
C PHE A 99 2.85 7.17 -10.02
N ILE A 100 2.81 8.08 -11.01
CA ILE A 100 2.82 7.68 -12.42
C ILE A 100 4.12 6.91 -12.71
N ASN A 101 4.04 5.88 -13.55
CA ASN A 101 5.23 5.14 -13.99
C ASN A 101 6.19 6.08 -14.72
N SER A 102 7.36 6.33 -14.11
CA SER A 102 8.37 7.25 -14.64
C SER A 102 9.28 6.62 -15.69
N THR A 103 9.23 5.30 -15.87
CA THR A 103 10.14 4.57 -16.75
C THR A 103 9.41 3.51 -17.58
N PRO A 104 9.23 3.74 -18.90
CA PRO A 104 9.50 4.98 -19.62
C PRO A 104 8.53 6.09 -19.22
N ALA A 105 9.00 7.34 -19.22
CA ALA A 105 8.16 8.51 -18.98
C ALA A 105 7.11 8.65 -20.09
N PRO A 106 5.81 8.84 -19.76
CA PRO A 106 4.80 9.09 -20.77
C PRO A 106 5.04 10.40 -21.52
N LYS A 107 4.62 10.46 -22.79
CA LYS A 107 4.79 11.67 -23.61
C LYS A 107 3.92 12.82 -23.08
N GLY A 108 4.50 14.00 -22.93
CA GLY A 108 3.82 15.18 -22.39
C GLY A 108 3.77 15.23 -20.86
N VAL A 109 4.54 14.36 -20.20
CA VAL A 109 4.67 14.30 -18.74
C VAL A 109 6.15 14.38 -18.37
N ILE A 110 6.46 15.23 -17.38
CA ILE A 110 7.77 15.30 -16.74
C ILE A 110 7.66 14.90 -15.27
N PHE A 111 8.78 14.52 -14.65
CA PHE A 111 8.81 14.01 -13.29
C PHE A 111 9.72 14.85 -12.40
N SER A 112 9.36 14.98 -11.13
CA SER A 112 10.26 15.47 -10.08
C SER A 112 11.50 14.57 -9.93
N LYS A 113 12.44 15.01 -9.09
CA LYS A 113 13.41 14.11 -8.46
C LYS A 113 12.74 12.86 -7.88
N THR A 114 13.45 11.74 -8.02
CA THR A 114 13.06 10.46 -7.44
C THR A 114 13.13 10.52 -5.92
N LEU A 115 12.00 10.28 -5.26
CA LEU A 115 11.86 10.25 -3.80
C LEU A 115 12.40 8.95 -3.20
N ALA A 116 12.11 7.83 -3.86
CA ALA A 116 12.52 6.49 -3.47
C ALA A 116 12.58 5.58 -4.69
N SER A 117 13.31 4.48 -4.59
CA SER A 117 13.31 3.44 -5.62
C SER A 117 13.14 2.06 -5.01
N MET A 118 12.44 1.19 -5.70
CA MET A 118 12.22 -0.20 -5.29
C MET A 118 12.63 -1.18 -6.39
N PRO A 119 13.23 -2.33 -6.02
CA PRO A 119 13.49 -3.41 -6.95
C PRO A 119 12.22 -3.94 -7.61
N LEU A 120 12.41 -4.55 -8.78
CA LEU A 120 11.41 -5.32 -9.49
C LEU A 120 11.76 -6.81 -9.41
N TRP A 121 10.75 -7.66 -9.24
CA TRP A 121 10.91 -9.09 -9.00
C TRP A 121 9.96 -9.90 -9.88
N VAL A 122 10.46 -11.01 -10.42
CA VAL A 122 9.63 -12.14 -10.85
C VAL A 122 9.31 -12.97 -9.62
N VAL A 123 8.03 -13.26 -9.42
CA VAL A 123 7.47 -13.99 -8.29
C VAL A 123 6.75 -15.23 -8.80
N GLN A 124 6.85 -16.31 -8.05
CA GLN A 124 6.19 -17.59 -8.32
C GLN A 124 5.50 -18.13 -7.05
N HIS A 125 4.79 -19.24 -7.19
CA HIS A 125 4.40 -20.09 -6.07
C HIS A 125 5.60 -20.90 -5.55
N ALA A 126 5.73 -21.10 -4.23
CA ALA A 126 6.84 -21.77 -3.57
C ALA A 126 7.07 -23.22 -4.04
N ASP A 127 5.99 -23.95 -4.33
CA ASP A 127 6.04 -25.29 -4.92
C ASP A 127 6.52 -25.36 -6.38
N ASN A 128 6.68 -24.22 -7.08
CA ASN A 128 7.18 -24.23 -8.45
C ASN A 128 8.70 -24.40 -8.47
N VAL A 129 9.20 -25.28 -9.35
CA VAL A 129 10.63 -25.31 -9.71
C VAL A 129 10.85 -24.26 -10.81
N GLY A 130 11.30 -23.08 -10.40
CA GLY A 130 11.38 -21.92 -11.29
C GLY A 130 12.78 -21.38 -11.54
N PRO A 131 12.87 -20.24 -12.25
CA PRO A 131 14.12 -19.62 -12.63
C PRO A 131 14.87 -19.11 -11.38
N HIS A 132 16.20 -19.16 -11.38
CA HIS A 132 17.02 -18.58 -10.31
C HIS A 132 17.79 -17.33 -10.77
N ALA A 133 17.87 -17.12 -12.08
CA ALA A 133 18.50 -15.97 -12.68
C ALA A 133 17.76 -15.49 -13.93
N ILE A 134 18.14 -14.30 -14.41
CA ILE A 134 17.60 -13.71 -15.65
C ILE A 134 17.84 -14.62 -16.86
N SER A 135 18.94 -15.38 -16.88
CA SER A 135 19.26 -16.35 -17.93
C SER A 135 18.24 -17.47 -18.08
N ASP A 136 17.40 -17.69 -17.07
CA ASP A 136 16.44 -18.81 -17.03
C ASP A 136 15.03 -18.37 -17.45
N LEU A 137 14.83 -17.07 -17.69
CA LEU A 137 13.57 -16.47 -18.12
C LEU A 137 13.18 -16.75 -19.58
N PRO A 138 14.12 -16.87 -20.55
CA PRO A 138 13.77 -17.17 -21.93
C PRO A 138 12.89 -18.43 -22.05
N GLY A 139 11.79 -18.30 -22.79
CA GLY A 139 10.80 -19.37 -22.97
C GLY A 139 9.79 -19.56 -21.83
N ARG A 140 9.94 -18.84 -20.70
CA ARG A 140 8.94 -18.80 -19.63
C ARG A 140 7.90 -17.73 -19.92
N THR A 141 6.66 -17.94 -19.51
CA THR A 141 5.61 -16.92 -19.59
C THR A 141 5.54 -16.13 -18.29
N VAL A 142 5.83 -14.84 -18.35
CA VAL A 142 5.77 -13.92 -17.20
C VAL A 142 4.61 -12.95 -17.39
N HIS A 143 3.67 -12.97 -16.45
CA HIS A 143 2.50 -12.07 -16.48
C HIS A 143 2.86 -10.73 -15.84
N VAL A 144 2.42 -9.64 -16.45
CA VAL A 144 2.64 -8.28 -15.94
C VAL A 144 1.37 -7.45 -16.07
N ALA A 145 1.19 -6.49 -15.16
CA ALA A 145 0.11 -5.53 -15.30
C ALA A 145 0.46 -4.61 -16.47
N TYR A 146 -0.52 -4.33 -17.32
CA TYR A 146 -0.35 -3.44 -18.46
C TYR A 146 0.22 -2.09 -18.00
N GLY A 147 1.23 -1.59 -18.72
CA GLY A 147 1.86 -0.30 -18.42
C GLY A 147 2.71 -0.26 -17.14
N SER A 148 2.85 -1.35 -16.39
CA SER A 148 3.60 -1.36 -15.12
C SER A 148 5.12 -1.20 -15.30
N PRO A 149 5.87 -0.76 -14.25
CA PRO A 149 7.33 -0.69 -14.31
C PRO A 149 7.98 -2.05 -14.61
N ALA A 150 7.36 -3.14 -14.16
CA ALA A 150 7.81 -4.50 -14.47
C ALA A 150 7.64 -4.85 -15.96
N ALA A 151 6.52 -4.43 -16.59
CA ALA A 151 6.32 -4.61 -18.02
C ALA A 151 7.39 -3.86 -18.83
N ALA A 152 7.62 -2.59 -18.50
CA ALA A 152 8.67 -1.77 -19.12
C ALA A 152 10.07 -2.37 -18.96
N ALA A 153 10.40 -2.84 -17.75
CA ALA A 153 11.68 -3.46 -17.46
C ALA A 153 11.92 -4.74 -18.29
N LEU A 154 10.91 -5.61 -18.42
CA LEU A 154 11.01 -6.81 -19.24
C LEU A 154 11.14 -6.47 -20.73
N GLN A 155 10.38 -5.49 -21.23
CA GLN A 155 10.43 -5.04 -22.63
C GLN A 155 11.79 -4.43 -22.99
N ALA A 156 12.45 -3.75 -22.04
CA ALA A 156 13.76 -3.15 -22.23
C ALA A 156 14.92 -4.18 -22.21
N MET A 157 14.67 -5.44 -21.85
CA MET A 157 15.70 -6.48 -21.86
C MET A 157 16.16 -6.79 -23.30
N ARG A 158 17.37 -7.37 -23.43
CA ARG A 158 17.82 -7.89 -24.74
C ARG A 158 16.90 -9.02 -25.19
N ALA A 159 16.59 -9.09 -26.49
CA ALA A 159 15.64 -10.07 -27.04
C ALA A 159 15.97 -11.53 -26.65
N GLU A 160 17.25 -11.90 -26.56
CA GLU A 160 17.72 -13.24 -26.15
C GLU A 160 17.48 -13.57 -24.68
N GLN A 161 17.27 -12.56 -23.83
CA GLN A 161 17.05 -12.68 -22.39
C GLN A 161 15.57 -12.54 -22.01
N GLN A 162 14.73 -12.08 -22.95
CA GLN A 162 13.33 -11.79 -22.67
C GLN A 162 12.51 -13.08 -22.45
N PRO A 163 11.66 -13.13 -21.41
CA PRO A 163 10.61 -14.13 -21.33
C PRO A 163 9.51 -13.86 -22.38
N VAL A 164 8.54 -14.78 -22.47
CA VAL A 164 7.25 -14.47 -23.08
C VAL A 164 6.49 -13.54 -22.13
N ILE A 165 6.41 -12.25 -22.47
CA ILE A 165 5.72 -11.25 -21.67
C ILE A 165 4.22 -11.32 -21.96
N MET A 166 3.41 -11.54 -20.94
CA MET A 166 1.96 -11.55 -21.01
C MET A 166 1.39 -10.34 -20.26
N GLU A 167 1.08 -9.26 -20.99
CA GLU A 167 0.44 -8.09 -20.39
C GLU A 167 -1.05 -8.34 -20.15
N VAL A 168 -1.47 -8.12 -18.92
CA VAL A 168 -2.87 -8.24 -18.49
C VAL A 168 -3.42 -6.84 -18.28
N ARG A 169 -4.49 -6.50 -19.00
CA ARG A 169 -5.25 -5.25 -18.83
C ARG A 169 -6.27 -5.38 -17.72
N ASP A 170 -6.70 -4.24 -17.19
CA ASP A 170 -7.75 -4.13 -16.16
C ASP A 170 -7.43 -4.95 -14.89
N THR A 171 -6.15 -5.01 -14.53
CA THR A 171 -5.66 -5.71 -13.35
C THR A 171 -4.62 -4.85 -12.63
N ASN A 172 -4.43 -5.10 -11.34
CA ASN A 172 -3.32 -4.55 -10.58
C ASN A 172 -2.30 -5.64 -10.22
N GLN A 173 -1.15 -5.24 -9.69
CA GLN A 173 -0.07 -6.16 -9.33
C GLN A 173 -0.46 -7.10 -8.18
N GLN A 174 -1.34 -6.71 -7.25
CA GLN A 174 -1.84 -7.58 -6.17
C GLN A 174 -2.72 -8.71 -6.72
N ASP A 175 -3.59 -8.41 -7.68
CA ASP A 175 -4.44 -9.40 -8.32
C ASP A 175 -3.63 -10.40 -9.13
N LEU A 176 -2.56 -9.95 -9.82
CA LEU A 176 -1.60 -10.85 -10.46
C LEU A 176 -0.90 -11.78 -9.47
N LEU A 177 -0.44 -11.25 -8.34
CA LEU A 177 0.16 -12.07 -7.28
C LEU A 177 -0.83 -13.10 -6.73
N ARG A 178 -2.11 -12.75 -6.61
CA ARG A 178 -3.17 -13.72 -6.26
C ARG A 178 -3.33 -14.84 -7.29
N LEU A 179 -3.20 -14.55 -8.58
CA LEU A 179 -3.23 -15.59 -9.62
C LEU A 179 -2.04 -16.56 -9.47
N VAL A 180 -0.85 -16.04 -9.15
CA VAL A 180 0.34 -16.85 -8.86
C VAL A 180 0.11 -17.73 -7.62
N ALA A 181 -0.35 -17.14 -6.52
CA ALA A 181 -0.63 -17.86 -5.28
C ALA A 181 -1.69 -18.97 -5.46
N ASN A 182 -2.68 -18.75 -6.34
CA ASN A 182 -3.69 -19.74 -6.67
C ASN A 182 -3.25 -20.72 -7.78
N ARG A 183 -2.00 -20.66 -8.24
CA ARG A 183 -1.43 -21.49 -9.33
C ARG A 183 -2.21 -21.39 -10.65
N GLN A 184 -2.85 -20.25 -10.89
CA GLN A 184 -3.52 -19.98 -12.17
C GLN A 184 -2.54 -19.47 -13.22
N VAL A 185 -1.43 -18.87 -12.79
CA VAL A 185 -0.28 -18.49 -13.62
C VAL A 185 1.01 -18.86 -12.90
N ASP A 186 2.06 -19.19 -13.66
CA ASP A 186 3.32 -19.66 -13.06
C ASP A 186 4.16 -18.52 -12.47
N TYR A 187 4.21 -17.39 -13.19
CA TYR A 187 5.06 -16.25 -12.88
C TYR A 187 4.32 -14.94 -13.11
N ALA A 188 4.50 -14.01 -12.17
CA ALA A 188 4.18 -12.60 -12.36
C ALA A 188 5.42 -11.74 -12.07
N ALA A 189 5.60 -10.62 -12.78
CA ALA A 189 6.60 -9.62 -12.42
C ALA A 189 5.94 -8.39 -11.80
N VAL A 190 6.46 -7.98 -10.64
CA VAL A 190 5.91 -6.91 -9.80
C VAL A 190 7.02 -6.10 -9.14
N ASP A 191 6.68 -4.95 -8.57
CA ASP A 191 7.57 -4.22 -7.66
C ASP A 191 7.62 -4.85 -6.26
N GLU A 192 8.72 -4.58 -5.54
CA GLU A 192 8.97 -5.12 -4.20
C GLU A 192 7.88 -4.73 -3.18
N LEU A 193 7.27 -3.55 -3.31
CA LEU A 193 6.20 -3.13 -2.42
C LEU A 193 4.97 -4.02 -2.59
N ASN A 194 4.52 -4.21 -3.83
CA ASN A 194 3.41 -5.09 -4.12
C ASN A 194 3.69 -6.53 -3.66
N MET A 195 4.91 -7.04 -3.90
CA MET A 195 5.33 -8.35 -3.42
C MET A 195 5.27 -8.46 -1.89
N ARG A 196 5.87 -7.49 -1.16
CA ARG A 196 5.91 -7.51 0.31
C ARG A 196 4.51 -7.44 0.91
N VAL A 197 3.62 -6.66 0.29
CA VAL A 197 2.21 -6.59 0.70
C VAL A 197 1.52 -7.92 0.49
N ALA A 198 1.68 -8.54 -0.68
CA ALA A 198 1.02 -9.82 -0.98
C ALA A 198 1.55 -10.97 -0.09
N ALA A 199 2.85 -10.97 0.24
CA ALA A 199 3.49 -11.97 1.09
C ALA A 199 2.88 -12.08 2.51
N ASN A 200 2.15 -11.06 2.96
CA ASN A 200 1.39 -11.09 4.20
C ASN A 200 0.14 -11.99 4.10
N PHE A 201 -0.45 -12.11 2.91
CA PHE A 201 -1.72 -12.82 2.68
C PHE A 201 -1.56 -14.14 1.94
N GLN A 202 -0.45 -14.26 1.24
CA GLN A 202 -0.15 -15.34 0.31
C GLN A 202 1.26 -15.83 0.65
N PRO A 203 1.41 -16.62 1.73
CA PRO A 203 2.72 -17.06 2.21
C PRO A 203 3.45 -17.95 1.20
N ASP A 204 2.73 -18.55 0.28
CA ASP A 204 3.28 -19.38 -0.79
C ASP A 204 3.90 -18.58 -1.94
N LEU A 205 3.90 -17.24 -1.88
CA LEU A 205 4.64 -16.43 -2.85
C LEU A 205 6.13 -16.42 -2.56
N GLN A 206 6.93 -16.60 -3.61
CA GLN A 206 8.37 -16.60 -3.55
C GLN A 206 8.97 -15.69 -4.64
N PRO A 207 9.76 -14.66 -4.29
CA PRO A 207 10.57 -13.96 -5.27
C PRO A 207 11.70 -14.85 -5.76
N VAL A 208 11.92 -14.88 -7.07
CA VAL A 208 12.88 -15.80 -7.69
C VAL A 208 13.91 -15.14 -8.59
N VAL A 209 13.53 -14.09 -9.33
CA VAL A 209 14.48 -13.35 -10.17
C VAL A 209 14.31 -11.86 -9.95
N ARG A 210 15.39 -11.17 -9.59
CA ARG A 210 15.42 -9.70 -9.56
C ARG A 210 15.61 -9.18 -10.98
N LEU A 211 14.70 -8.35 -11.46
CA LEU A 211 14.80 -7.74 -12.80
C LEU A 211 15.75 -6.54 -12.79
N PHE A 212 16.28 -6.22 -13.97
CA PHE A 212 16.97 -4.95 -14.18
C PHE A 212 15.96 -3.79 -14.14
N GLY A 213 16.42 -2.62 -13.67
CA GLY A 213 15.55 -1.47 -13.44
C GLY A 213 14.97 -1.43 -12.03
N LYS A 214 14.14 -0.42 -11.79
CA LYS A 214 13.53 -0.13 -10.49
C LYS A 214 12.23 0.61 -10.70
N ARG A 215 11.28 0.41 -9.79
CA ARG A 215 10.14 1.32 -9.64
C ARG A 215 10.65 2.58 -8.96
N GLU A 216 10.38 3.74 -9.53
CA GLU A 216 10.75 5.03 -8.95
C GLU A 216 9.49 5.77 -8.48
N PHE A 217 9.54 6.27 -7.26
CA PHE A 217 8.48 7.10 -6.70
C PHE A 217 8.84 8.54 -7.00
N ALA A 218 8.08 9.18 -7.88
CA ALA A 218 8.21 10.59 -8.25
C ALA A 218 6.83 11.21 -8.47
N PHE A 219 6.79 12.54 -8.47
CA PHE A 219 5.61 13.30 -8.83
C PHE A 219 5.66 13.69 -10.30
N ALA A 220 4.53 13.56 -10.98
CA ALA A 220 4.37 13.83 -12.38
C ALA A 220 3.70 15.18 -12.61
N PHE A 221 4.14 15.88 -13.65
CA PHE A 221 3.67 17.21 -14.05
C PHE A 221 3.42 17.23 -15.55
N PRO A 222 2.52 18.10 -16.05
CA PRO A 222 2.48 18.41 -17.48
C PRO A 222 3.85 18.92 -17.94
N GLU A 223 4.24 18.60 -19.18
CA GLU A 223 5.52 19.02 -19.76
C GLU A 223 5.72 20.56 -19.77
N ASP A 224 4.64 21.31 -19.86
CA ASP A 224 4.60 22.78 -19.82
C ASP A 224 4.07 23.33 -18.48
N ILE A 225 4.35 22.63 -17.37
CA ILE A 225 4.08 23.11 -16.01
C ILE A 225 4.68 24.51 -15.75
N ASP A 226 4.04 25.29 -14.87
CA ASP A 226 4.61 26.54 -14.38
C ASP A 226 6.01 26.28 -13.75
N PRO A 227 7.09 26.86 -14.31
CA PRO A 227 8.44 26.67 -13.81
C PRO A 227 8.59 27.02 -12.32
N VAL A 228 7.84 28.02 -11.83
CA VAL A 228 7.88 28.44 -10.42
C VAL A 228 7.35 27.34 -9.51
N LEU A 229 6.26 26.67 -9.91
CA LEU A 229 5.70 25.57 -9.13
C LEU A 229 6.62 24.34 -9.15
N TYR A 230 7.21 24.05 -10.30
CA TYR A 230 8.14 22.93 -10.46
C TYR A 230 9.42 23.14 -9.61
N GLU A 231 10.03 24.33 -9.67
CA GLU A 231 11.18 24.68 -8.83
C GLU A 231 10.85 24.64 -7.34
N ALA A 232 9.65 25.07 -6.95
CA ALA A 232 9.20 24.95 -5.56
C ALA A 232 9.11 23.50 -5.09
N MET A 233 8.61 22.58 -5.92
CA MET A 233 8.58 21.15 -5.60
C MET A 233 10.00 20.59 -5.47
N GLU A 234 10.88 20.88 -6.42
CA GLU A 234 12.25 20.36 -6.42
C GLU A 234 13.01 20.81 -5.17
N LYS A 235 12.83 22.07 -4.75
CA LYS A 235 13.40 22.60 -3.51
C LYS A 235 12.79 21.91 -2.28
N TYR A 236 11.48 21.72 -2.26
CA TYR A 236 10.81 21.02 -1.16
C TYR A 236 11.32 19.58 -1.00
N ILE A 237 11.52 18.87 -2.11
CA ILE A 237 12.07 17.50 -2.10
C ILE A 237 13.49 17.48 -1.50
N ASP A 238 14.34 18.45 -1.85
CA ASP A 238 15.68 18.57 -1.29
C ASP A 238 15.64 18.82 0.23
N GLU A 239 14.80 19.76 0.68
CA GLU A 239 14.62 20.09 2.09
C GLU A 239 14.07 18.89 2.89
N ALA A 240 13.02 18.24 2.39
CA ALA A 240 12.39 17.07 3.00
C ALA A 240 13.34 15.86 3.04
N SER A 241 14.23 15.73 2.06
CA SER A 241 15.24 14.67 2.06
C SER A 241 16.37 14.98 3.04
N ALA A 242 16.86 16.23 3.07
CA ALA A 242 17.93 16.66 3.97
C ALA A 242 17.53 16.60 5.45
N ASN A 243 16.28 16.92 5.78
CA ASN A 243 15.77 16.88 7.16
C ASN A 243 15.16 15.52 7.57
N GLY A 244 15.22 14.52 6.69
CA GLY A 244 14.75 13.15 6.96
C GLY A 244 13.23 12.93 6.87
N THR A 245 12.45 13.93 6.43
CA THR A 245 11.00 13.79 6.21
C THR A 245 10.69 12.72 5.14
N THR A 246 11.44 12.69 4.04
CA THR A 246 11.25 11.68 2.97
C THR A 246 11.40 10.26 3.53
N GLN A 247 12.49 10.02 4.28
CA GLN A 247 12.75 8.70 4.87
C GLN A 247 11.70 8.35 5.94
N ARG A 248 11.29 9.31 6.76
CA ARG A 248 10.26 9.13 7.79
C ARG A 248 8.93 8.71 7.18
N LEU A 249 8.49 9.38 6.11
CA LEU A 249 7.27 9.02 5.38
C LEU A 249 7.41 7.63 4.74
N TYR A 250 8.53 7.36 4.08
CA TYR A 250 8.82 6.04 3.51
C TYR A 250 8.70 4.93 4.55
N ASP A 251 9.36 5.08 5.70
CA ASP A 251 9.31 4.07 6.74
C ASP A 251 7.93 3.96 7.39
N THR A 252 7.22 5.07 7.58
CA THR A 252 5.85 5.09 8.14
C THR A 252 4.89 4.24 7.32
N TYR A 253 5.00 4.30 5.99
CA TYR A 253 4.13 3.59 5.06
C TYR A 253 4.66 2.22 4.62
N TYR A 254 5.98 2.06 4.49
CA TYR A 254 6.60 0.90 3.86
C TYR A 254 7.60 0.14 4.75
N GLY A 255 8.06 0.74 5.85
CA GLY A 255 9.00 0.13 6.80
C GLY A 255 8.40 -1.03 7.60
N HIS A 256 7.07 -1.12 7.64
CA HIS A 256 6.30 -2.07 8.46
C HIS A 256 5.74 -3.25 7.66
N ILE A 257 5.91 -3.25 6.32
CA ILE A 257 5.51 -4.35 5.43
C ILE A 257 6.51 -5.51 5.56
N GLN A 258 6.88 -5.85 6.79
CA GLN A 258 7.62 -7.06 7.10
C GLN A 258 6.63 -8.21 7.10
N ARG A 259 7.05 -9.33 6.50
CA ARG A 259 6.28 -10.56 6.46
C ARG A 259 5.89 -10.96 7.88
N ILE A 260 4.60 -10.97 8.20
CA ILE A 260 4.13 -11.74 9.36
C ILE A 260 4.65 -13.17 9.16
N GLY A 261 5.24 -13.77 10.20
CA GLY A 261 5.72 -15.15 10.13
C GLY A 261 4.61 -16.05 9.53
N PRO A 262 4.89 -16.90 8.52
CA PRO A 262 3.85 -17.61 7.75
C PRO A 262 2.81 -18.31 8.63
N ALA A 263 3.27 -18.98 9.69
CA ALA A 263 2.40 -19.66 10.65
C ALA A 263 1.40 -18.73 11.35
N LEU A 264 1.78 -17.49 11.67
CA LEU A 264 0.87 -16.51 12.28
C LEU A 264 -0.15 -15.97 11.26
N ALA A 265 0.26 -15.79 10.01
CA ALA A 265 -0.65 -15.38 8.94
C ALA A 265 -1.69 -16.48 8.65
N ASP A 266 -1.25 -17.73 8.51
CA ASP A 266 -2.14 -18.88 8.25
C ASP A 266 -3.14 -19.11 9.38
N ALA A 267 -2.67 -19.10 10.62
CA ALA A 267 -3.53 -19.22 11.80
C ALA A 267 -4.56 -18.08 11.84
N PHE A 268 -4.13 -16.84 11.59
CA PHE A 268 -5.03 -15.69 11.59
C PHE A 268 -6.12 -15.80 10.53
N LEU A 269 -5.75 -16.15 9.30
CA LEU A 269 -6.72 -16.29 8.21
C LEU A 269 -7.70 -17.45 8.45
N ALA A 270 -7.27 -18.52 9.11
CA ALA A 270 -8.17 -19.59 9.55
C ALA A 270 -9.14 -19.09 10.63
N ASP A 271 -8.63 -18.41 11.65
CA ASP A 271 -9.42 -17.89 12.77
C ASP A 271 -10.40 -16.79 12.34
N VAL A 272 -10.05 -15.98 11.34
CA VAL A 272 -10.97 -15.01 10.72
C VAL A 272 -12.22 -15.70 10.18
N LYS A 273 -12.09 -16.90 9.64
CA LYS A 273 -13.23 -17.67 9.11
C LYS A 273 -14.00 -18.40 10.21
N THR A 274 -13.34 -18.85 11.28
CA THR A 274 -13.93 -19.77 12.28
C THR A 274 -14.33 -19.10 13.59
N LEU A 275 -13.51 -18.18 14.13
CA LEU A 275 -13.69 -17.56 15.44
C LEU A 275 -14.30 -16.16 15.35
N LEU A 276 -13.79 -15.32 14.44
CA LEU A 276 -14.21 -13.93 14.31
C LEU A 276 -15.73 -13.72 14.17
N PRO A 277 -16.50 -14.55 13.43
CA PRO A 277 -17.94 -14.34 13.28
C PRO A 277 -18.69 -14.26 14.61
N ARG A 278 -18.22 -14.97 15.65
CA ARG A 278 -18.83 -14.97 16.99
C ARG A 278 -18.43 -13.75 17.82
N LEU A 279 -17.27 -13.17 17.55
CA LEU A 279 -16.71 -12.03 18.29
C LEU A 279 -17.02 -10.68 17.65
N ARG A 280 -17.37 -10.66 16.35
CA ARG A 280 -17.56 -9.44 15.55
C ARG A 280 -18.45 -8.39 16.23
N VAL A 281 -19.57 -8.81 16.82
CA VAL A 281 -20.51 -7.91 17.50
C VAL A 281 -19.87 -7.17 18.68
N HIS A 282 -18.94 -7.80 19.40
CA HIS A 282 -18.27 -7.17 20.53
C HIS A 282 -17.26 -6.11 20.06
N PHE A 283 -16.52 -6.39 18.99
CA PHE A 283 -15.61 -5.41 18.39
C PHE A 283 -16.35 -4.22 17.79
N GLN A 284 -17.47 -4.44 17.11
CA GLN A 284 -18.29 -3.36 16.56
C GLN A 284 -18.88 -2.47 17.66
N ARG A 285 -19.35 -3.04 18.76
CA ARG A 285 -19.78 -2.27 19.95
C ARG A 285 -18.62 -1.49 20.58
N ALA A 286 -17.41 -2.05 20.61
CA ALA A 286 -16.23 -1.33 21.08
C ALA A 286 -15.89 -0.14 20.16
N GLN A 287 -16.06 -0.28 18.84
CA GLN A 287 -15.95 0.83 17.89
C GLN A 287 -16.99 1.92 18.16
N GLU A 288 -18.27 1.56 18.33
CA GLU A 288 -19.32 2.55 18.63
C GLU A 288 -19.02 3.34 19.91
N ARG A 289 -18.39 2.68 20.89
CA ARG A 289 -18.04 3.28 22.18
C ARG A 289 -16.82 4.19 22.13
N THR A 290 -15.79 3.81 21.38
CA THR A 290 -14.46 4.45 21.44
C THR A 290 -14.08 5.21 20.18
N GLY A 291 -14.76 4.93 19.06
CA GLY A 291 -14.39 5.37 17.73
C GLY A 291 -13.20 4.61 17.09
N LEU A 292 -12.53 3.73 17.83
CA LEU A 292 -11.46 2.87 17.30
C LEU A 292 -12.02 1.85 16.31
N ASP A 293 -11.33 1.56 15.20
CA ASP A 293 -11.87 0.63 14.20
C ASP A 293 -12.06 -0.73 14.84
N TRP A 294 -13.20 -1.37 14.60
CA TRP A 294 -13.48 -2.69 15.15
C TRP A 294 -12.42 -3.71 14.71
N ARG A 295 -11.85 -3.57 13.50
CA ARG A 295 -10.78 -4.43 13.00
C ARG A 295 -9.45 -4.15 13.67
N LEU A 296 -9.19 -2.91 14.08
CA LEU A 296 -7.98 -2.56 14.83
C LEU A 296 -8.04 -3.19 16.22
N VAL A 297 -9.19 -3.07 16.89
CA VAL A 297 -9.43 -3.71 18.20
C VAL A 297 -9.34 -5.24 18.06
N ALA A 298 -9.90 -5.81 16.99
CA ALA A 298 -9.80 -7.24 16.71
C ALA A 298 -8.35 -7.71 16.46
N ALA A 299 -7.56 -6.93 15.72
CA ALA A 299 -6.15 -7.21 15.48
C ALA A 299 -5.32 -7.17 16.76
N LEU A 300 -5.57 -6.19 17.64
CA LEU A 300 -4.97 -6.13 18.96
C LEU A 300 -5.33 -7.37 19.80
N ALA A 301 -6.62 -7.71 19.89
CA ALA A 301 -7.08 -8.91 20.60
C ALA A 301 -6.42 -10.20 20.07
N TYR A 302 -6.24 -10.30 18.75
CA TYR A 302 -5.57 -11.46 18.14
C TYR A 302 -4.08 -11.51 18.48
N GLN A 303 -3.41 -10.35 18.51
CA GLN A 303 -2.02 -10.28 18.93
C GLN A 303 -1.86 -10.68 20.41
N GLU A 304 -2.80 -10.30 21.26
CA GLU A 304 -2.76 -10.58 22.70
C GLU A 304 -3.08 -12.05 23.04
N SER A 305 -4.16 -12.62 22.49
CA SER A 305 -4.61 -13.95 22.91
C SER A 305 -4.97 -14.92 21.78
N LYS A 306 -4.78 -14.53 20.51
CA LYS A 306 -5.30 -15.29 19.34
C LYS A 306 -6.81 -15.52 19.42
N TRP A 307 -7.52 -14.56 20.01
CA TRP A 307 -8.95 -14.64 20.30
C TRP A 307 -9.37 -15.77 21.25
N ASP A 308 -8.46 -16.23 22.11
CA ASP A 308 -8.81 -17.09 23.24
C ASP A 308 -9.30 -16.25 24.43
N ALA A 309 -10.58 -16.39 24.78
CA ALA A 309 -11.18 -15.70 25.92
C ALA A 309 -10.76 -16.30 27.28
N THR A 310 -10.21 -17.50 27.27
CA THR A 310 -9.72 -18.20 28.46
C THR A 310 -8.21 -18.05 28.66
N ALA A 311 -7.55 -17.28 27.79
CA ALA A 311 -6.10 -17.07 27.86
C ALA A 311 -5.68 -16.53 29.23
N THR A 312 -4.62 -17.11 29.77
CA THR A 312 -3.99 -16.69 31.02
C THR A 312 -2.48 -16.72 30.88
N SER A 313 -1.79 -15.72 31.42
CA SER A 313 -0.33 -15.68 31.47
C SER A 313 0.23 -15.99 32.85
N PHE A 314 1.53 -16.25 32.91
CA PHE A 314 2.30 -16.33 34.17
C PHE A 314 2.38 -14.98 34.91
N THR A 315 2.12 -13.86 34.24
CA THR A 315 2.07 -12.51 34.83
C THR A 315 0.66 -12.09 35.24
N SER A 316 -0.29 -13.03 35.30
CA SER A 316 -1.67 -12.81 35.76
C SER A 316 -2.55 -11.91 34.88
N VAL A 317 -2.10 -11.55 33.67
CA VAL A 317 -3.00 -11.00 32.64
C VAL A 317 -3.91 -12.10 32.07
N ARG A 318 -5.16 -11.75 31.75
CA ARG A 318 -6.20 -12.73 31.33
C ARG A 318 -7.16 -12.19 30.26
N GLY A 319 -7.76 -13.11 29.52
CA GLY A 319 -8.85 -12.85 28.57
C GLY A 319 -8.39 -12.40 27.20
N LEU A 320 -9.37 -12.07 26.33
CA LEU A 320 -9.13 -11.70 24.93
C LEU A 320 -8.15 -10.54 24.76
N MET A 321 -8.25 -9.54 25.63
CA MET A 321 -7.43 -8.34 25.57
C MET A 321 -6.26 -8.37 26.58
N MET A 322 -6.03 -9.52 27.22
CA MET A 322 -4.94 -9.73 28.19
C MET A 322 -4.83 -8.61 29.24
N LEU A 323 -5.93 -8.35 29.94
CA LEU A 323 -6.01 -7.28 30.94
C LEU A 323 -5.40 -7.73 32.29
N THR A 324 -4.63 -6.84 32.91
CA THR A 324 -4.24 -6.96 34.33
C THR A 324 -5.46 -6.75 35.22
N GLU A 325 -5.32 -7.05 36.52
CA GLU A 325 -6.37 -6.78 37.51
C GLU A 325 -6.57 -5.28 37.70
N ASP A 326 -5.50 -4.53 37.94
CA ASP A 326 -5.53 -3.07 38.07
C ASP A 326 -6.19 -2.37 36.87
N THR A 327 -5.92 -2.84 35.65
CA THR A 327 -6.55 -2.29 34.44
C THR A 327 -8.03 -2.68 34.34
N ALA A 328 -8.38 -3.89 34.73
CA ALA A 328 -9.79 -4.31 34.77
C ALA A 328 -10.59 -3.47 35.78
N ASP A 329 -10.03 -3.22 36.97
CA ASP A 329 -10.64 -2.38 38.00
C ASP A 329 -10.78 -0.93 37.53
N LEU A 330 -9.73 -0.36 36.93
CA LEU A 330 -9.74 0.99 36.35
C LEU A 330 -10.88 1.18 35.35
N LEU A 331 -11.21 0.13 34.59
CA LEU A 331 -12.15 0.17 33.46
C LEU A 331 -13.50 -0.49 33.78
N ASN A 332 -13.73 -0.81 35.05
CA ASN A 332 -14.93 -1.48 35.53
C ASN A 332 -15.25 -2.76 34.73
N VAL A 333 -14.25 -3.60 34.50
CA VAL A 333 -14.38 -4.94 33.90
C VAL A 333 -14.56 -5.94 35.03
N SER A 334 -15.77 -6.46 35.18
CA SER A 334 -16.14 -7.40 36.25
C SER A 334 -15.64 -8.81 35.96
N ASN A 335 -15.63 -9.21 34.68
CA ASN A 335 -15.13 -10.52 34.27
C ASN A 335 -14.17 -10.41 33.08
N ARG A 336 -12.86 -10.55 33.35
CA ARG A 336 -11.81 -10.54 32.30
C ARG A 336 -11.94 -11.69 31.29
N LEU A 337 -12.60 -12.78 31.64
CA LEU A 337 -12.81 -13.96 30.77
C LEU A 337 -14.11 -13.86 29.96
N ASP A 338 -14.98 -12.88 30.24
CA ASP A 338 -16.09 -12.58 29.34
C ASP A 338 -15.57 -11.85 28.10
N ALA A 339 -15.90 -12.37 26.92
CA ALA A 339 -15.39 -11.84 25.67
C ALA A 339 -15.79 -10.37 25.44
N GLY A 340 -17.05 -10.03 25.74
CA GLY A 340 -17.58 -8.68 25.55
C GLY A 340 -16.96 -7.68 26.50
N GLU A 341 -16.84 -8.02 27.78
CA GLU A 341 -16.20 -7.18 28.78
C GLU A 341 -14.70 -7.01 28.54
N SER A 342 -13.99 -8.10 28.20
CA SER A 342 -12.56 -8.05 27.87
C SER A 342 -12.28 -7.13 26.69
N ILE A 343 -13.02 -7.29 25.58
CA ILE A 343 -12.90 -6.44 24.38
C ILE A 343 -13.22 -4.97 24.70
N ARG A 344 -14.32 -4.71 25.43
CA ARG A 344 -14.67 -3.35 25.86
C ARG A 344 -13.55 -2.72 26.68
N GLY A 345 -13.07 -3.44 27.70
CA GLY A 345 -12.00 -2.98 28.57
C GLY A 345 -10.71 -2.68 27.81
N GLY A 346 -10.27 -3.59 26.93
CA GLY A 346 -9.07 -3.35 26.12
C GLY A 346 -9.19 -2.15 25.18
N ALA A 347 -10.36 -1.96 24.55
CA ALA A 347 -10.59 -0.79 23.70
C ALA A 347 -10.59 0.53 24.49
N ASP A 348 -11.28 0.55 25.65
CA ASP A 348 -11.29 1.71 26.55
C ASP A 348 -9.87 2.01 27.06
N TYR A 349 -9.08 0.98 27.37
CA TYR A 349 -7.70 1.14 27.83
C TYR A 349 -6.80 1.75 26.74
N LEU A 350 -6.92 1.27 25.50
CA LEU A 350 -6.15 1.81 24.39
C LEU A 350 -6.48 3.29 24.15
N LEU A 351 -7.76 3.66 24.18
CA LEU A 351 -8.20 5.06 24.07
C LEU A 351 -7.67 5.91 25.23
N TYR A 352 -7.70 5.39 26.46
CA TYR A 352 -7.12 6.03 27.63
C TYR A 352 -5.62 6.30 27.45
N LEU A 353 -4.85 5.32 26.97
CA LEU A 353 -3.41 5.49 26.70
C LEU A 353 -3.14 6.52 25.60
N MET A 354 -3.97 6.57 24.55
CA MET A 354 -3.88 7.62 23.53
C MET A 354 -4.09 9.03 24.12
N GLY A 355 -5.01 9.17 25.07
CA GLY A 355 -5.28 10.44 25.76
C GLY A 355 -4.16 10.91 26.69
N GLN A 356 -3.25 10.02 27.11
CA GLN A 356 -2.10 10.39 27.95
C GLN A 356 -0.90 10.91 27.16
N LEU A 357 -0.92 10.82 25.83
CA LEU A 357 0.14 11.32 24.98
C LEU A 357 -0.01 12.84 24.76
N PRO A 358 1.09 13.61 24.71
CA PRO A 358 1.04 15.05 24.44
C PRO A 358 0.30 15.36 23.15
N GLU A 359 -0.38 16.52 23.09
CA GLU A 359 -1.12 16.98 21.91
C GLU A 359 -0.26 17.02 20.63
N SER A 360 1.04 17.26 20.77
CA SER A 360 2.01 17.26 19.67
C SER A 360 2.16 15.90 18.96
N VAL A 361 1.82 14.80 19.63
CA VAL A 361 1.77 13.47 19.00
C VAL A 361 0.45 13.33 18.26
N VAL A 362 0.48 13.38 16.94
CA VAL A 362 -0.71 13.28 16.08
C VAL A 362 -0.91 11.86 15.56
N LEU A 363 -2.06 11.57 14.98
CA LEU A 363 -2.27 10.31 14.25
C LEU A 363 -1.41 10.29 12.97
N PRO A 364 -0.90 9.12 12.54
CA PRO A 364 -1.10 7.79 13.14
C PRO A 364 -0.15 7.46 14.32
N ASP A 365 0.90 8.25 14.54
CA ASP A 365 1.94 7.98 15.55
C ASP A 365 1.37 7.85 16.98
N ARG A 366 0.35 8.65 17.31
CA ARG A 366 -0.35 8.58 18.60
C ARG A 366 -0.88 7.18 18.89
N LEU A 367 -1.47 6.53 17.90
CA LEU A 367 -2.01 5.18 18.07
C LEU A 367 -0.86 4.15 18.20
N TYR A 368 0.20 4.26 17.40
CA TYR A 368 1.34 3.33 17.51
C TYR A 368 2.05 3.44 18.86
N MET A 369 2.20 4.66 19.37
CA MET A 369 2.72 4.92 20.70
C MET A 369 1.80 4.37 21.78
N ALA A 370 0.47 4.53 21.64
CA ALA A 370 -0.48 3.96 22.58
C ALA A 370 -0.46 2.43 22.59
N LEU A 371 -0.33 1.78 21.43
CA LEU A 371 -0.14 0.32 21.32
C LEU A 371 1.16 -0.14 21.99
N ALA A 372 2.25 0.63 21.84
CA ALA A 372 3.48 0.35 22.58
C ALA A 372 3.26 0.49 24.10
N ALA A 373 2.61 1.57 24.55
CA ALA A 373 2.26 1.72 25.96
C ALA A 373 1.32 0.63 26.49
N TYR A 374 0.45 0.08 25.64
CA TYR A 374 -0.43 -1.03 26.00
C TYR A 374 0.39 -2.25 26.40
N ASN A 375 1.43 -2.57 25.64
CA ASN A 375 2.32 -3.70 25.89
C ASN A 375 3.30 -3.44 27.06
N LEU A 376 3.95 -2.28 27.06
CA LEU A 376 5.15 -2.05 27.87
C LEU A 376 4.93 -1.05 29.02
N GLY A 377 3.74 -0.46 29.10
CA GLY A 377 3.37 0.54 30.09
C GLY A 377 3.78 1.97 29.71
N MET A 378 2.92 2.93 30.07
CA MET A 378 3.12 4.36 29.77
C MET A 378 4.39 4.95 30.40
N GLY A 379 4.79 4.49 31.60
CA GLY A 379 5.98 4.99 32.28
C GLY A 379 7.26 4.75 31.47
N HIS A 380 7.39 3.54 30.90
CA HIS A 380 8.51 3.19 30.05
C HIS A 380 8.44 3.87 28.67
N LEU A 381 7.24 4.05 28.09
CA LEU A 381 7.09 4.83 26.86
C LEU A 381 7.55 6.29 27.05
N LYS A 382 7.19 6.93 28.16
CA LYS A 382 7.70 8.26 28.54
C LYS A 382 9.23 8.26 28.68
N GLY A 383 9.80 7.19 29.24
CA GLY A 383 11.24 6.97 29.28
C GLY A 383 11.88 6.88 27.88
N ALA A 384 11.28 6.14 26.95
CA ALA A 384 11.74 6.05 25.56
C ALA A 384 11.69 7.42 24.85
N ARG A 385 10.63 8.20 25.08
CA ARG A 385 10.53 9.57 24.57
C ARG A 385 11.63 10.48 25.11
N ALA A 386 11.95 10.37 26.39
CA ALA A 386 13.07 11.11 26.98
C ALA A 386 14.43 10.70 26.36
N ILE A 387 14.64 9.41 26.12
CA ILE A 387 15.86 8.93 25.43
C ILE A 387 15.92 9.47 24.00
N ALA A 388 14.81 9.45 23.25
CA ALA A 388 14.77 9.96 21.89
C ALA A 388 15.25 11.43 21.84
N LEU A 389 14.72 12.28 22.73
CA LEU A 389 15.17 13.67 22.82
C LEU A 389 16.67 13.78 23.13
N SER A 390 17.21 12.94 24.03
CA SER A 390 18.64 12.96 24.36
C SER A 390 19.55 12.48 23.22
N GLU A 391 19.02 11.67 22.31
CA GLU A 391 19.71 11.16 21.12
C GLU A 391 19.50 12.08 19.90
N GLY A 392 18.93 13.27 20.08
CA GLY A 392 18.61 14.20 18.99
C GLY A 392 17.49 13.73 18.06
N LYS A 393 16.68 12.77 18.52
CA LYS A 393 15.54 12.19 17.80
C LYS A 393 14.23 12.87 18.15
N ASN A 394 13.27 12.84 17.24
CA ASN A 394 11.91 13.31 17.45
C ASN A 394 11.10 12.30 18.27
N ALA A 395 10.72 12.68 19.49
CA ALA A 395 9.95 11.86 20.41
C ALA A 395 8.45 11.75 20.09
N ASP A 396 7.96 12.47 19.07
CA ASP A 396 6.57 12.47 18.63
C ASP A 396 6.33 11.62 17.39
N VAL A 397 7.39 10.98 16.86
CA VAL A 397 7.32 10.14 15.67
C VAL A 397 7.67 8.70 16.00
N TRP A 398 6.77 7.79 15.63
CA TRP A 398 6.86 6.35 15.88
C TRP A 398 8.10 5.72 15.27
N VAL A 399 8.46 6.06 14.02
CA VAL A 399 9.65 5.44 13.38
C VAL A 399 10.93 5.70 14.19
N GLU A 400 11.04 6.88 14.79
CA GLU A 400 12.19 7.24 15.61
C GLU A 400 12.12 6.54 16.98
N LEU A 401 10.93 6.51 17.61
CA LEU A 401 10.74 5.76 18.85
C LEU A 401 10.95 4.25 18.68
N LYS A 402 10.57 3.67 17.54
CA LYS A 402 10.79 2.26 17.20
C LYS A 402 12.26 1.87 17.28
N GLN A 403 13.16 2.78 16.89
CA GLN A 403 14.60 2.58 17.01
C GLN A 403 15.12 2.75 18.45
N VAL A 404 14.43 3.55 19.26
CA VAL A 404 14.81 3.86 20.65
C VAL A 404 14.31 2.82 21.65
N LEU A 405 13.10 2.27 21.44
CA LEU A 405 12.48 1.32 22.36
C LEU A 405 13.37 0.13 22.73
N PRO A 406 14.11 -0.53 21.82
CA PRO A 406 15.05 -1.60 22.18
C PRO A 406 16.16 -1.17 23.14
N LEU A 407 16.53 0.12 23.17
CA LEU A 407 17.55 0.67 24.06
C LEU A 407 17.11 0.63 25.53
N LEU A 408 15.81 0.56 25.83
CA LEU A 408 15.28 0.39 27.20
C LEU A 408 15.74 -0.89 27.91
N SER A 409 16.30 -1.85 27.16
CA SER A 409 16.86 -3.08 27.70
C SER A 409 18.33 -2.97 28.12
N LYS A 410 19.01 -1.89 27.70
CA LYS A 410 20.45 -1.67 27.86
C LYS A 410 20.77 -0.86 29.13
N PRO A 411 21.70 -1.32 30.00
CA PRO A 411 22.00 -0.66 31.29
C PRO A 411 22.30 0.82 31.20
N GLU A 412 23.08 1.24 30.21
CA GLU A 412 23.50 2.62 29.99
C GLU A 412 22.32 3.59 29.76
N TYR A 413 21.16 3.07 29.33
CA TYR A 413 19.92 3.82 29.18
C TYR A 413 19.00 3.65 30.39
N TYR A 414 18.63 2.41 30.73
CA TYR A 414 17.54 2.20 31.70
C TYR A 414 17.91 2.57 33.13
N GLN A 415 19.20 2.57 33.50
CA GLN A 415 19.63 2.97 34.84
C GLN A 415 19.33 4.45 35.14
N ARG A 416 19.13 5.27 34.10
CA ARG A 416 18.79 6.69 34.21
C ARG A 416 17.26 6.92 34.26
N LEU A 417 16.46 5.88 34.04
CA LEU A 417 15.00 5.99 33.96
C LEU A 417 14.34 5.57 35.27
N LYS A 418 13.37 6.38 35.74
CA LYS A 418 12.52 6.01 36.89
C LYS A 418 11.75 4.72 36.67
N SER A 419 11.40 4.41 35.42
CA SER A 419 10.71 3.19 35.05
C SER A 419 11.61 1.95 35.10
N GLY A 420 12.93 2.12 35.11
CA GLY A 420 13.87 1.00 35.03
C GLY A 420 13.86 0.28 33.68
N ARG A 421 14.39 -0.95 33.68
CA ARG A 421 14.59 -1.80 32.49
C ARG A 421 13.26 -2.25 31.88
N ALA A 422 13.14 -2.20 30.56
CA ALA A 422 12.00 -2.74 29.82
C ALA A 422 12.39 -3.50 28.56
N ARG A 423 11.47 -4.36 28.10
CA ARG A 423 11.61 -5.13 26.85
C ARG A 423 11.01 -4.35 25.68
N GLY A 424 11.53 -3.17 25.37
CA GLY A 424 10.96 -2.32 24.33
C GLY A 424 10.98 -2.92 22.91
N GLY A 425 11.85 -3.90 22.64
CA GLY A 425 11.80 -4.67 21.39
C GLY A 425 10.53 -5.52 21.23
N GLU A 426 10.01 -6.10 22.32
CA GLU A 426 8.73 -6.85 22.30
C GLU A 426 7.56 -5.91 21.97
N ALA A 427 7.59 -4.68 22.50
CA ALA A 427 6.57 -3.68 22.20
C ALA A 427 6.59 -3.24 20.74
N VAL A 428 7.78 -3.08 20.15
CA VAL A 428 7.90 -2.86 18.71
C VAL A 428 7.23 -4.00 17.97
N ILE A 429 7.59 -5.25 18.24
CA ILE A 429 7.01 -6.42 17.58
C ILE A 429 5.48 -6.44 17.71
N LEU A 430 4.93 -6.13 18.89
CA LEU A 430 3.48 -6.06 19.07
C LEU A 430 2.85 -5.01 18.16
N VAL A 431 3.37 -3.79 18.13
CA VAL A 431 2.83 -2.72 17.27
C VAL A 431 2.88 -3.11 15.80
N GLU A 432 3.99 -3.68 15.35
CA GLU A 432 4.15 -4.16 13.96
C GLU A 432 3.14 -5.25 13.62
N ASN A 433 2.98 -6.25 14.49
CA ASN A 433 2.03 -7.34 14.28
C ASN A 433 0.59 -6.84 14.25
N VAL A 434 0.19 -5.97 15.20
CA VAL A 434 -1.16 -5.40 15.22
C VAL A 434 -1.44 -4.64 13.92
N ARG A 435 -0.49 -3.82 13.46
CA ARG A 435 -0.62 -3.09 12.19
C ARG A 435 -0.78 -4.02 11.00
N ASN A 436 0.00 -5.09 10.95
CA ASN A 436 -0.08 -6.06 9.86
C ASN A 436 -1.38 -6.88 9.92
N LEU A 437 -1.80 -7.37 11.08
CA LEU A 437 -3.05 -8.11 11.28
C LEU A 437 -4.27 -7.24 10.98
N PHE A 438 -4.27 -5.99 11.42
CA PHE A 438 -5.28 -5.00 11.08
C PHE A 438 -5.29 -4.72 9.57
N GLY A 439 -4.09 -4.60 9.01
CA GLY A 439 -3.85 -4.51 7.58
C GLY A 439 -4.46 -5.67 6.82
N MET A 440 -4.42 -6.85 7.43
CA MET A 440 -5.00 -8.05 6.87
C MET A 440 -6.50 -8.09 6.94
N LEU A 441 -7.02 -7.83 8.12
CA LEU A 441 -8.44 -7.89 8.38
C LEU A 441 -9.22 -6.89 7.55
N SER A 442 -8.66 -5.69 7.33
CA SER A 442 -9.30 -4.64 6.51
C SER A 442 -9.43 -4.98 5.02
N ARG A 443 -8.66 -5.95 4.51
CA ARG A 443 -8.83 -6.47 3.14
C ARG A 443 -9.96 -7.49 3.03
N ILE A 444 -10.22 -8.20 4.11
CA ILE A 444 -11.14 -9.36 4.12
C ILE A 444 -12.52 -8.94 4.62
N GLU A 445 -12.56 -7.98 5.55
CA GLU A 445 -13.77 -7.55 6.24
C GLU A 445 -14.08 -6.08 5.95
N PRO A 446 -15.35 -5.76 5.62
CA PRO A 446 -15.76 -4.39 5.31
C PRO A 446 -15.74 -3.51 6.56
N PRO A 447 -15.67 -2.17 6.38
CA PRO A 447 -15.91 -1.25 7.48
C PRO A 447 -17.30 -1.41 8.08
N TYR A 448 -17.38 -1.15 9.39
CA TYR A 448 -18.66 -1.12 10.09
C TYR A 448 -19.20 0.31 10.11
N GLU A 449 -20.38 0.50 9.52
CA GLU A 449 -21.12 1.76 9.49
C GLU A 449 -22.32 1.68 10.45
N GLY A 450 -22.03 1.75 11.76
CA GLY A 450 -23.05 1.75 12.80
C GLY A 450 -23.82 3.08 12.91
N PRO A 451 -25.04 3.08 13.49
CA PRO A 451 -25.91 4.27 13.59
C PRO A 451 -25.36 5.40 14.49
N LEU A 452 -24.30 5.13 15.26
CA LEU A 452 -23.62 6.08 16.16
C LEU A 452 -22.15 6.30 15.79
N ALA A 453 -21.71 5.93 14.57
CA ALA A 453 -20.35 6.21 14.12
C ALA A 453 -20.15 7.73 13.98
N ASN A 454 -19.83 8.39 15.10
CA ASN A 454 -19.59 9.83 15.16
C ASN A 454 -18.40 10.15 14.24
N PRO A 455 -18.59 10.91 13.14
CA PRO A 455 -17.56 11.11 12.13
C PRO A 455 -16.27 11.73 12.67
N GLU A 456 -16.36 12.49 13.77
CA GLU A 456 -15.25 13.24 14.37
C GLU A 456 -14.36 12.42 15.32
N ILE A 457 -14.80 11.23 15.77
CA ILE A 457 -14.09 10.44 16.80
C ILE A 457 -13.59 9.09 16.23
N SER A 458 -13.75 8.84 14.92
CA SER A 458 -13.36 7.56 14.34
C SER A 458 -11.85 7.46 14.07
N VAL A 459 -11.06 7.23 15.12
CA VAL A 459 -9.63 6.87 15.06
C VAL A 459 -9.42 5.63 14.16
N GLY A 460 -10.46 4.82 14.01
CA GLY A 460 -10.49 3.66 13.14
C GLY A 460 -10.67 3.91 11.64
N ARG A 461 -11.55 4.83 11.26
CA ARG A 461 -11.72 5.23 9.85
C ARG A 461 -10.41 5.77 9.27
N THR A 462 -9.62 6.47 10.08
CA THR A 462 -8.28 6.97 9.72
C THR A 462 -7.31 5.86 9.30
N MET A 463 -7.53 4.61 9.74
CA MET A 463 -6.64 3.48 9.46
C MET A 463 -7.21 2.45 8.47
N VAL A 464 -8.52 2.34 8.28
CA VAL A 464 -9.10 1.35 7.34
C VAL A 464 -9.14 1.84 5.91
N ALA A 465 -9.28 3.15 5.73
CA ALA A 465 -9.01 3.85 4.48
C ALA A 465 -7.86 3.25 3.67
N THR A 466 -6.83 2.84 4.40
CA THR A 466 -5.47 2.52 3.99
C THR A 466 -5.33 1.35 3.01
N ILE A 467 -6.38 0.57 2.76
CA ILE A 467 -6.23 -0.81 2.27
C ILE A 467 -7.21 -1.25 1.15
N GLN A 468 -8.27 -0.50 0.83
CA GLN A 468 -9.27 -0.94 -0.17
C GLN A 468 -9.01 -0.38 -1.59
N PRO A 469 -8.96 -1.21 -2.63
CA PRO A 469 -9.40 -0.85 -3.97
C PRO A 469 -10.90 -1.14 -4.17
N SER A 470 -11.48 -0.48 -5.18
CA SER A 470 -12.87 -0.51 -5.68
C SER A 470 -13.74 -1.72 -5.28
N THR A 471 -14.93 -1.42 -4.76
CA THR A 471 -15.98 -2.34 -4.30
C THR A 471 -16.75 -3.03 -5.45
N ALA A 472 -16.11 -3.36 -6.57
CA ALA A 472 -16.77 -4.17 -7.59
C ALA A 472 -17.02 -5.59 -7.05
N PRO A 473 -18.25 -6.13 -7.10
CA PRO A 473 -18.49 -7.52 -6.72
C PRO A 473 -17.66 -8.46 -7.61
N PRO A 474 -17.20 -9.62 -7.08
CA PRO A 474 -16.35 -10.53 -7.83
C PRO A 474 -17.04 -10.96 -9.13
N PRO A 475 -16.36 -10.97 -10.29
CA PRO A 475 -16.85 -11.72 -11.42
C PRO A 475 -16.88 -13.20 -11.02
N THR A 476 -18.05 -13.80 -11.15
CA THR A 476 -18.30 -15.23 -10.98
C THR A 476 -17.22 -16.04 -11.70
N GLU A 477 -16.40 -16.76 -10.93
CA GLU A 477 -15.60 -17.98 -11.25
C GLU A 477 -15.15 -18.22 -12.71
N THR A 478 -14.87 -17.15 -13.45
CA THR A 478 -14.47 -17.20 -14.85
C THR A 478 -13.34 -16.21 -15.04
N LEU A 479 -12.23 -16.71 -15.58
CA LEU A 479 -11.08 -15.91 -15.98
C LEU A 479 -11.54 -14.61 -16.66
N PRO A 480 -11.07 -13.42 -16.25
CA PRO A 480 -11.33 -12.18 -16.98
C PRO A 480 -10.99 -12.37 -18.46
N ALA A 481 -11.83 -11.84 -19.35
CA ALA A 481 -11.71 -12.02 -20.80
C ALA A 481 -10.33 -11.58 -21.33
N SER A 482 -9.66 -10.64 -20.65
CA SER A 482 -8.31 -10.17 -20.92
C SER A 482 -7.24 -11.27 -20.79
N LEU A 483 -7.39 -12.23 -19.87
CA LEU A 483 -6.49 -13.40 -19.76
C LEU A 483 -6.64 -14.38 -20.94
N ARG A 484 -7.73 -14.30 -21.71
CA ARG A 484 -7.93 -15.08 -22.95
C ARG A 484 -7.43 -14.36 -24.20
N GLN A 485 -7.20 -13.05 -24.12
CA GLN A 485 -6.86 -12.16 -25.24
C GLN A 485 -5.52 -11.44 -25.07
N GLY A 486 -4.61 -11.98 -24.26
CA GLY A 486 -3.29 -11.41 -24.08
C GLY A 486 -2.59 -11.13 -25.41
N THR A 487 -2.20 -9.87 -25.63
CA THR A 487 -1.57 -9.46 -26.89
C THR A 487 -0.12 -9.90 -26.89
N ARG A 488 0.22 -10.89 -27.72
CA ARG A 488 1.60 -11.35 -27.90
C ARG A 488 2.34 -10.39 -28.81
N TRP A 489 3.28 -9.63 -28.26
CA TRP A 489 4.28 -8.94 -29.08
C TRP A 489 5.31 -9.96 -29.56
N MET A 490 5.16 -10.47 -30.78
CA MET A 490 6.29 -11.04 -31.52
C MET A 490 7.05 -9.87 -32.14
N LEU A 491 8.33 -9.72 -31.79
CA LEU A 491 9.24 -8.84 -32.52
C LEU A 491 9.13 -9.19 -34.02
N PRO A 492 8.97 -8.21 -34.94
CA PRO A 492 9.07 -8.50 -36.35
C PRO A 492 10.47 -9.03 -36.64
N THR A 493 10.55 -10.27 -37.14
CA THR A 493 11.76 -10.78 -37.78
C THR A 493 12.18 -9.80 -38.86
N VAL A 494 13.45 -9.41 -38.83
CA VAL A 494 14.09 -8.58 -39.86
C VAL A 494 13.95 -9.29 -41.20
N GLY A 495 13.05 -8.78 -42.05
CA GLY A 495 12.82 -9.32 -43.39
C GLY A 495 11.42 -9.02 -43.88
N ASP A 496 11.13 -7.74 -44.18
CA ASP A 496 10.35 -7.31 -45.35
C ASP A 496 9.96 -5.82 -45.22
N LEU A 497 10.87 -4.94 -45.61
CA LEU A 497 10.57 -3.58 -46.03
C LEU A 497 10.73 -3.52 -47.55
N ARG A 498 9.63 -3.70 -48.28
CA ARG A 498 9.56 -3.38 -49.71
C ARG A 498 9.28 -1.88 -49.87
N LEU A 499 10.26 -1.14 -50.37
CA LEU A 499 10.05 0.22 -50.87
C LEU A 499 9.41 0.17 -52.27
N PRO A 500 8.38 1.00 -52.57
CA PRO A 500 7.82 1.07 -53.91
C PRO A 500 8.66 1.99 -54.81
N GLY A 501 9.11 1.44 -55.95
CA GLY A 501 9.37 2.23 -57.16
C GLY A 501 10.81 2.26 -57.66
N VAL A 502 11.27 1.20 -58.36
CA VAL A 502 12.13 1.28 -59.55
C VAL A 502 11.83 0.04 -60.42
N ARG A 503 11.79 0.24 -61.74
CA ARG A 503 11.43 -0.75 -62.78
C ARG A 503 12.43 -1.91 -62.90
N THR A 504 11.86 -3.04 -63.30
CA THR A 504 12.38 -4.33 -63.81
C THR A 504 13.67 -4.32 -64.65
N LEU A 505 14.46 -5.42 -64.57
CA LEU A 505 14.83 -6.34 -65.67
C LEU A 505 15.65 -7.56 -65.10
N PRO A 506 15.82 -8.71 -65.81
CA PRO A 506 15.46 -10.02 -65.26
C PRO A 506 16.58 -11.08 -65.19
N ASN A 507 16.24 -12.17 -64.48
CA ASN A 507 16.62 -13.58 -64.66
C ASN A 507 18.09 -14.01 -64.67
N LEU A 508 18.37 -15.02 -63.82
CA LEU A 508 19.13 -16.27 -64.00
C LEU A 508 19.04 -16.96 -62.62
N GLY A 509 18.46 -18.14 -62.41
CA GLY A 509 18.55 -19.37 -63.17
C GLY A 509 19.35 -20.39 -62.33
N MET A 510 18.77 -21.58 -62.11
CA MET A 510 19.32 -22.78 -61.43
C MET A 510 19.25 -22.77 -59.89
N GLY A 511 18.80 -23.81 -59.19
CA GLY A 511 18.50 -25.19 -59.58
C GLY A 511 19.16 -26.15 -58.60
N ALA A 512 18.37 -27.12 -58.11
CA ALA A 512 18.80 -28.39 -57.50
C ALA A 512 19.49 -28.33 -56.11
N ASN A 513 19.52 -29.39 -55.31
CA ASN A 513 18.63 -30.50 -54.96
C ASN A 513 19.40 -31.28 -53.87
N ALA A 514 18.68 -31.87 -52.92
CA ALA A 514 19.03 -33.11 -52.19
C ALA A 514 20.33 -33.22 -51.35
N GLY A 515 20.19 -33.87 -50.18
CA GLY A 515 21.30 -34.64 -49.61
C GLY A 515 21.35 -34.74 -48.09
N GLU A 516 20.53 -35.61 -47.51
CA GLU A 516 20.77 -36.18 -46.17
C GLU A 516 22.14 -36.88 -46.11
N VAL A 517 22.91 -36.69 -45.03
CA VAL A 517 23.68 -37.76 -44.34
C VAL A 517 23.96 -37.32 -42.87
N LYS A 518 23.44 -38.09 -41.92
CA LYS A 518 24.04 -38.38 -40.58
C LYS A 518 24.59 -39.83 -40.66
N PRO A 519 25.45 -40.38 -39.76
CA PRO A 519 25.65 -40.00 -38.33
C PRO A 519 27.06 -40.19 -37.68
N THR A 520 27.25 -39.55 -36.51
CA THR A 520 27.97 -40.03 -35.27
C THR A 520 29.50 -40.26 -35.26
N PRO A 521 30.16 -40.53 -34.10
CA PRO A 521 30.38 -39.63 -32.95
C PRO A 521 31.84 -39.69 -32.43
N THR A 522 32.29 -38.76 -31.57
CA THR A 522 33.42 -39.04 -30.65
C THR A 522 33.27 -38.31 -29.32
N ARG A 523 33.49 -39.08 -28.25
CA ARG A 523 33.68 -38.68 -26.85
C ARG A 523 34.92 -37.79 -26.68
N ASN A 524 34.84 -36.82 -25.78
CA ASN A 524 35.55 -36.83 -24.50
C ASN A 524 34.86 -35.90 -23.50
#